data_AF-A0A2N2GX05-F1
#
_entry.id   AF-A0A2N2GX05-F1
#
_cell.length_a   1.000
_cell.length_b   1.000
_cell.length_c   1.000
_cell.angle_alpha   90.00
_cell.angle_beta   90.00
_cell.angle_gamma   90.00
#
_symmetry.space_group_name_H-M   'P 1'
#
loop_
_entity.id
_entity.type
_entity.pdbx_description
1 polymer ?
#
loop_
_entity_poly.entity_id
_entity_poly.type
_entity_poly.pdbx_seq_one_letter_code
_entity_poly.pdbx_strand_id
1 'polypeptide(L)'
;FVILNARWIAGSLSSNDVVVRESIRYIYISMISEPFMAWGIILGGGLGGAGDTRNVMIRIAASVWLVRIPLCYVSVAVLGFSAAAVWWAMNISQFVQALLLTRRYIGRKWLQVSPTSK
;
A
#
# COMPACT_ATOMS: atom_id res chain seq x y z
N PHE A 1 -11.79 12.11 -10.35
CA PHE A 1 -12.73 11.34 -11.21
C PHE A 1 -13.41 10.21 -10.45
N VAL A 2 -12.67 9.34 -9.75
CA VAL A 2 -13.21 8.19 -9.00
C VAL A 2 -14.17 8.59 -7.86
N ILE A 3 -13.82 9.61 -7.06
CA ILE A 3 -14.69 10.13 -5.96
C ILE A 3 -16.08 10.52 -6.47
N LEU A 4 -16.14 11.27 -7.58
CA LEU A 4 -17.39 11.80 -8.13
C LEU A 4 -18.26 10.71 -8.77
N ASN A 5 -17.66 9.60 -9.20
CA ASN A 5 -18.35 8.49 -9.89
C ASN A 5 -18.51 7.23 -9.01
N ALA A 6 -18.15 7.29 -7.73
CA ALA A 6 -18.14 6.12 -6.83
C ALA A 6 -19.49 5.40 -6.75
N ARG A 7 -20.61 6.14 -6.79
CA ARG A 7 -21.97 5.57 -6.81
C ARG A 7 -22.24 4.75 -8.07
N TRP A 8 -21.81 5.24 -9.23
CA TRP A 8 -22.02 4.56 -10.50
C TRP A 8 -21.15 3.30 -10.62
N ILE A 9 -19.90 3.38 -10.15
CA ILE A 9 -18.96 2.25 -10.13
C ILE A 9 -19.41 1.17 -9.13
N ALA A 10 -19.87 1.55 -7.94
CA ALA A 10 -20.35 0.57 -6.97
C ALA A 10 -21.67 -0.09 -7.41
N GLY A 11 -22.58 0.67 -8.03
CA GLY A 11 -23.85 0.16 -8.55
C GLY A 11 -23.70 -0.75 -9.77
N SER A 12 -22.60 -0.64 -10.54
CA SER A 12 -22.31 -1.56 -11.63
C SER A 12 -21.69 -2.88 -11.16
N LEU A 13 -21.05 -2.90 -9.98
CA LEU A 13 -20.44 -4.10 -9.39
C LEU A 13 -21.44 -4.97 -8.63
N SER A 14 -22.45 -4.38 -8.00
CA SER A 14 -23.45 -5.12 -7.22
C SER A 14 -24.78 -4.38 -7.15
N SER A 15 -25.87 -5.14 -7.21
CA SER A 15 -27.25 -4.62 -7.06
C SER A 15 -27.72 -4.57 -5.59
N ASN A 16 -26.89 -5.02 -4.64
CA ASN A 16 -27.26 -5.03 -3.21
C ASN A 16 -26.86 -3.71 -2.53
N ASP A 17 -27.86 -2.97 -2.01
CA ASP A 17 -27.67 -1.67 -1.37
C ASP A 17 -26.66 -1.65 -0.20
N VAL A 18 -26.57 -2.75 0.55
CA VAL A 18 -25.62 -2.88 1.67
C VAL A 18 -24.18 -2.91 1.13
N VAL A 19 -23.95 -3.70 0.09
CA VAL A 19 -22.63 -3.85 -0.55
C VAL A 19 -22.22 -2.55 -1.24
N VAL A 20 -23.16 -1.89 -1.94
CA VAL A 20 -22.90 -0.61 -2.61
C VAL A 20 -22.50 0.47 -1.60
N ARG A 21 -23.19 0.56 -0.46
CA ARG A 21 -22.87 1.55 0.58
C ARG A 21 -21.49 1.33 1.20
N GLU A 22 -21.15 0.09 1.51
CA GLU A 22 -19.83 -0.25 2.05
C GLU A 22 -18.72 -0.05 1.00
N SER A 23 -18.98 -0.35 -0.27
CA SER A 23 -18.04 -0.12 -1.36
C SER A 23 -17.75 1.37 -1.56
N ILE A 24 -18.77 2.22 -1.48
CA ILE A 24 -18.60 3.68 -1.54
C ILE A 24 -17.72 4.16 -0.38
N ARG A 25 -18.01 3.73 0.87
CA ARG A 25 -17.19 4.07 2.04
C ARG A 25 -15.74 3.63 1.85
N TYR A 26 -15.54 2.42 1.35
CA TYR A 26 -14.22 1.90 1.05
C TYR A 26 -13.48 2.76 0.03
N ILE A 27 -14.11 3.16 -1.08
CA ILE A 27 -13.49 4.00 -2.12
C ILE A 27 -12.98 5.32 -1.52
N TYR A 28 -13.79 5.98 -0.69
CA TYR A 28 -13.37 7.23 -0.03
C TYR A 28 -12.15 7.05 0.88
N ILE A 29 -12.12 5.96 1.66
CA ILE A 29 -11.00 5.66 2.57
C ILE A 29 -9.74 5.27 1.79
N SER A 30 -9.89 4.45 0.76
CA SER A 30 -8.81 4.00 -0.13
C SER A 30 -8.11 5.16 -0.83
N MET A 31 -8.86 6.17 -1.28
CA MET A 31 -8.29 7.30 -2.02
C MET A 31 -7.34 8.18 -1.19
N ILE A 32 -7.49 8.23 0.12
CA ILE A 32 -6.51 8.91 0.99
C ILE A 32 -5.16 8.18 0.95
N SER A 33 -5.17 6.87 0.63
CA SER A 33 -4.00 6.00 0.69
C SER A 33 -3.29 5.82 -0.65
N GLU A 34 -3.99 6.08 -1.76
CA GLU A 34 -3.43 6.13 -3.12
C GLU A 34 -2.17 7.00 -3.27
N PRO A 35 -2.07 8.24 -2.73
CA PRO A 35 -0.84 9.03 -2.86
C PRO A 35 0.37 8.37 -2.19
N PHE A 36 0.17 7.71 -1.04
CA PHE A 36 1.23 6.98 -0.36
C PHE A 36 1.64 5.73 -1.14
N MET A 37 0.68 5.04 -1.76
CA MET A 37 0.94 3.92 -2.66
C MET A 37 1.79 4.37 -3.86
N ALA A 38 1.37 5.44 -4.54
CA ALA A 38 2.07 6.00 -5.68
C ALA A 38 3.51 6.37 -5.30
N TRP A 39 3.70 7.00 -4.14
CA TRP A 39 5.02 7.33 -3.62
C TRP A 39 5.91 6.09 -3.43
N GLY A 40 5.37 5.02 -2.82
CA GLY A 40 6.08 3.75 -2.64
C GLY A 40 6.47 3.11 -3.98
N ILE A 41 5.57 3.13 -4.97
CA ILE A 41 5.82 2.58 -6.31
C ILE A 41 6.92 3.37 -7.03
N ILE A 42 6.87 4.70 -7.00
CA ILE A 42 7.86 5.57 -7.65
C ILE A 42 9.25 5.32 -7.06
N LEU A 43 9.38 5.32 -5.73
CA LEU A 43 10.66 5.07 -5.07
C LEU A 43 11.15 3.64 -5.25
N GLY A 44 10.25 2.65 -5.19
CA GLY A 44 10.58 1.25 -5.42
C GLY A 44 11.07 1.02 -6.85
N GLY A 45 10.38 1.58 -7.85
CA GLY A 45 10.77 1.53 -9.25
C GLY A 45 12.09 2.25 -9.52
N GLY A 46 12.28 3.44 -8.95
CA GLY A 46 13.52 4.21 -9.11
C GLY A 46 14.74 3.54 -8.48
N LEU A 47 14.62 3.05 -7.25
CA LEU A 47 15.70 2.32 -6.56
C LEU A 47 15.96 0.95 -7.21
N GLY A 48 14.90 0.28 -7.68
CA GLY A 48 15.02 -0.97 -8.42
C GLY A 48 15.75 -0.79 -9.76
N GLY A 49 15.41 0.26 -10.52
CA GLY A 49 16.07 0.61 -11.78
C GLY A 49 17.53 1.02 -11.63
N ALA A 50 17.93 1.54 -10.46
CA ALA A 50 19.31 1.92 -10.15
C ALA A 50 20.22 0.75 -9.73
N GLY A 51 19.72 -0.49 -9.72
CA GLY A 51 20.48 -1.69 -9.34
C GLY A 51 20.29 -2.15 -7.90
N ASP A 52 19.48 -1.46 -7.08
CA ASP A 52 19.19 -1.84 -5.69
C ASP A 52 17.90 -2.70 -5.54
N THR A 53 17.58 -3.49 -6.55
CA THR A 53 16.33 -4.27 -6.65
C THR A 53 16.14 -5.23 -5.48
N ARG A 54 17.20 -5.93 -5.05
CA ARG A 54 17.10 -6.92 -3.97
C ARG A 54 16.69 -6.28 -2.65
N ASN A 55 17.23 -5.11 -2.32
CA ASN A 55 16.87 -4.39 -1.10
C ASN A 55 15.46 -3.82 -1.15
N VAL A 56 15.02 -3.35 -2.31
CA VAL A 56 13.65 -2.87 -2.53
C VAL A 56 12.66 -4.00 -2.33
N MET A 57 12.90 -5.16 -2.98
CA MET A 57 12.03 -6.32 -2.86
C MET A 57 11.92 -6.83 -1.42
N ILE A 58 13.04 -6.95 -0.70
CA ILE A 58 13.04 -7.41 0.71
C ILE A 58 12.22 -6.47 1.59
N ARG A 59 12.33 -5.14 1.42
CA ARG A 59 11.56 -4.17 2.22
C ARG A 59 10.07 -4.20 1.91
N ILE A 60 9.71 -4.35 0.63
CA ILE A 60 8.32 -4.51 0.21
C ILE A 60 7.73 -5.79 0.80
N ALA A 61 8.43 -6.92 0.66
CA ALA A 61 8.01 -8.20 1.22
C ALA A 61 7.89 -8.12 2.75
N ALA A 62 8.89 -7.57 3.44
CA ALA A 62 8.85 -7.40 4.89
C ALA A 62 7.65 -6.54 5.34
N SER A 63 7.32 -5.47 4.61
CA SER A 63 6.15 -4.64 4.95
C SER A 63 4.84 -5.43 4.82
N VAL A 64 4.70 -6.25 3.78
CA VAL A 64 3.51 -7.08 3.59
C VAL A 64 3.44 -8.18 4.65
N TRP A 65 4.51 -8.93 4.85
CA TRP A 65 4.51 -10.10 5.72
C TRP A 65 4.54 -9.76 7.20
N LEU A 66 5.31 -8.74 7.62
CA LEU A 66 5.46 -8.38 9.03
C LEU A 66 4.45 -7.33 9.52
N VAL A 67 3.90 -6.52 8.62
CA VAL A 67 2.93 -5.47 9.00
C VAL A 67 1.54 -5.86 8.55
N ARG A 68 1.33 -6.12 7.25
CA ARG A 68 -0.01 -6.33 6.71
C ARG A 68 -0.68 -7.59 7.25
N ILE A 69 -0.01 -8.74 7.22
CA ILE A 69 -0.61 -10.00 7.68
C ILE A 69 -0.93 -9.97 9.19
N PRO A 70 -0.01 -9.56 10.08
CA PRO A 70 -0.30 -9.49 11.50
C PRO A 70 -1.37 -8.45 11.85
N LEU A 71 -1.36 -7.26 11.21
CA LEU A 71 -2.42 -6.28 11.46
C LEU A 71 -3.79 -6.81 11.01
N CYS A 72 -3.88 -7.46 9.85
CA CYS A 72 -5.14 -8.05 9.39
C CYS A 72 -5.62 -9.13 10.37
N TYR A 73 -4.72 -10.01 10.83
CA TYR A 73 -5.05 -11.06 11.77
C TYR A 73 -5.54 -10.48 13.11
N VAL A 74 -4.83 -9.51 13.68
CA VAL A 74 -5.24 -8.86 14.94
C VAL A 74 -6.57 -8.12 14.78
N SER A 75 -6.73 -7.37 13.67
CA SER A 75 -7.94 -6.58 13.42
C SER A 75 -9.20 -7.45 13.29
N VAL A 76 -9.09 -8.60 12.62
CA VAL A 76 -10.23 -9.48 12.37
C VAL A 76 -10.42 -10.48 13.52
N ALA A 77 -9.36 -11.15 13.97
CA ALA A 77 -9.46 -12.23 14.94
C ALA A 77 -9.57 -11.75 16.39
N VAL A 78 -8.97 -10.62 16.75
CA VAL A 78 -8.96 -10.12 18.14
C VAL A 78 -10.05 -9.09 18.37
N LEU A 79 -10.25 -8.16 17.43
CA LEU A 79 -11.18 -7.05 17.61
C LEU A 79 -12.56 -7.30 16.98
N GLY A 80 -12.73 -8.35 16.18
CA GLY A 80 -14.00 -8.67 15.53
C GLY A 80 -14.53 -7.58 14.60
N PHE A 81 -13.67 -6.65 14.16
CA PHE A 81 -14.09 -5.55 13.30
C PHE A 81 -14.45 -6.04 11.89
N SER A 82 -15.43 -5.36 11.29
CA SER A 82 -15.87 -5.58 9.91
C SER A 82 -14.73 -5.31 8.90
N ALA A 83 -14.98 -5.63 7.62
CA ALA A 83 -14.04 -5.49 6.50
C ALA A 83 -13.29 -4.14 6.46
N ALA A 84 -13.89 -3.06 6.99
CA ALA A 84 -13.26 -1.76 7.24
C ALA A 84 -11.84 -1.84 7.85
N ALA A 85 -11.64 -2.70 8.84
CA ALA A 85 -10.35 -2.78 9.55
C ALA A 85 -9.23 -3.40 8.69
N VAL A 86 -9.58 -4.31 7.76
CA VAL A 86 -8.63 -4.87 6.78
C VAL A 86 -8.12 -3.76 5.85
N TRP A 87 -9.00 -2.86 5.42
CA TRP A 87 -8.62 -1.74 4.57
C TRP A 87 -7.68 -0.77 5.30
N TRP A 88 -7.95 -0.47 6.58
CA TRP A 88 -7.03 0.32 7.40
C TRP A 88 -5.67 -0.36 7.59
N ALA A 89 -5.65 -1.68 7.83
CA ALA A 89 -4.41 -2.45 7.91
C ALA A 89 -3.60 -2.38 6.61
N MET A 90 -4.27 -2.45 5.45
CA MET A 90 -3.64 -2.27 4.14
C MET A 90 -3.01 -0.88 4.01
N ASN A 91 -3.74 0.17 4.38
CA ASN A 91 -3.25 1.55 4.30
C ASN A 91 -2.02 1.77 5.18
N ILE A 92 -2.03 1.26 6.42
CA ILE A 92 -0.88 1.31 7.32
C ILE A 92 0.32 0.56 6.71
N SER A 93 0.08 -0.62 6.13
CA SER A 93 1.18 -1.39 5.50
C SER A 93 1.81 -0.64 4.32
N GLN A 94 1.01 0.06 3.52
CA GLN A 94 1.51 0.86 2.39
C GLN A 94 2.27 2.10 2.87
N PHE A 95 1.81 2.72 3.95
CA PHE A 95 2.52 3.82 4.59
C PHE A 95 3.89 3.39 5.12
N VAL A 96 3.96 2.25 5.82
CA VAL A 96 5.23 1.69 6.32
C VAL A 96 6.17 1.33 5.17
N GLN A 97 5.65 0.72 4.10
CA GLN A 97 6.44 0.42 2.90
C GLN A 97 7.04 1.69 2.29
N ALA A 98 6.21 2.72 2.08
CA ALA A 98 6.64 4.00 1.54
C ALA A 98 7.70 4.66 2.43
N LEU A 99 7.54 4.60 3.76
CA LEU A 99 8.51 5.13 4.72
C LEU A 99 9.84 4.37 4.67
N LEU A 100 9.81 3.04 4.61
CA LEU A 100 11.02 2.21 4.53
C LEU A 100 11.80 2.44 3.23
N LEU A 101 11.10 2.62 2.12
CA LEU A 101 11.70 2.96 0.83
C LEU A 101 12.25 4.38 0.82
N THR A 102 11.53 5.35 1.42
CA THR A 102 11.99 6.73 1.56
C THR A 102 13.25 6.80 2.41
N ARG A 103 13.29 6.11 3.55
CA ARG A 103 14.50 6.00 4.39
C ARG A 103 15.68 5.38 3.62
N ARG A 104 15.42 4.37 2.80
CA ARG A 104 16.46 3.74 1.96
C ARG A 104 16.98 4.69 0.88
N TYR A 105 16.09 5.47 0.28
CA TYR A 105 16.43 6.48 -0.71
C TYR A 105 17.31 7.59 -0.12
N ILE A 106 16.93 8.14 1.04
CA ILE A 106 17.68 9.19 1.75
C ILE A 106 19.05 8.68 2.21
N GLY A 107 19.16 7.40 2.57
CA GLY A 107 20.41 6.81 3.04
C GLY A 107 21.56 6.78 2.02
N ARG A 108 21.34 7.19 0.76
CA ARG A 108 22.34 7.34 -0.34
C ARG A 108 23.25 6.14 -0.64
N LYS A 109 23.21 5.05 0.14
CA LYS A 109 23.96 3.80 -0.08
C LYS A 109 23.60 3.09 -1.39
N TRP A 110 22.59 3.56 -2.12
CA TRP A 110 22.27 3.08 -3.46
C TRP A 110 23.23 3.67 -4.52
N LEU A 111 23.87 4.82 -4.24
CA LEU A 111 24.91 5.41 -5.11
C LEU A 111 26.18 4.55 -5.17
N GLN A 112 26.47 3.80 -4.09
CA GLN A 112 27.62 2.88 -4.02
C GLN A 112 27.44 1.62 -4.86
N VAL A 113 26.23 1.39 -5.40
CA VAL A 113 25.93 0.28 -6.31
C VAL A 113 26.23 0.68 -7.77
N SER A 114 26.72 1.90 -8.02
CA SER A 114 27.19 2.32 -9.35
C SER A 114 28.38 1.46 -9.81
N PRO A 115 28.42 1.05 -11.09
CA PRO A 115 29.42 0.13 -11.61
C PRO A 115 30.76 0.86 -11.82
N THR A 116 31.58 0.94 -10.78
CA THR A 116 33.02 1.20 -10.90
C THR A 116 33.85 -0.01 -10.45
N SER A 117 33.37 -1.22 -10.77
CA SER A 117 34.22 -2.41 -10.82
C SER A 117 33.59 -3.49 -11.67
N LYS A 118 33.81 -3.41 -12.99
CA LYS A 118 34.50 -4.40 -13.84
C LYS A 118 34.27 -4.08 -15.30
#